data_AF-A0A1P8XKN3-F1
#
_entry.id   AF-A0A1P8XKN3-F1
#
_cell.length_a   1.000
_cell.length_b   1.000
_cell.length_c   1.000
_cell.angle_alpha   90.00
_cell.angle_beta   90.00
_cell.angle_gamma   90.00
#
_symmetry.space_group_name_H-M   'P 1'
#
loop_
_entity.id
_entity.type
_entity.pdbx_description
1 polymer ?
#
loop_
_entity_poly.entity_id
_entity_poly.type
_entity_poly.pdbx_seq_one_letter_code
_entity_poly.pdbx_strand_id
1 'polypeptide(L)'
;MSDGTLKINGNVVEATEFAYDGCHKIYLITWGGDRDLMFDYGFTEADIHPIETLPEVWEDTCPLRFISSADLSVHYVEQCQAAQVSWEAV
;
A
#
# COMPACT_ATOMS: atom_id res chain seq x y z
N MET A 1 -7.52 -6.79 13.67
CA MET A 1 -6.93 -5.44 13.61
C MET A 1 -5.44 -5.67 13.60
N SER A 2 -4.73 -5.16 12.61
CA SER A 2 -3.27 -5.22 12.57
C SER A 2 -2.74 -4.40 13.75
N ASP A 3 -1.97 -5.04 14.64
CA ASP A 3 -1.52 -4.45 15.91
C ASP A 3 -0.34 -3.49 15.69
N GLY A 4 -0.41 -2.59 14.71
CA GLY A 4 0.71 -1.72 14.36
C GLY A 4 0.31 -0.47 13.58
N THR A 5 1.29 0.40 13.33
CA THR A 5 1.12 1.70 12.67
C THR A 5 1.99 1.79 11.43
N LEU A 6 1.37 2.03 10.28
CA LEU A 6 2.07 2.37 9.04
C LEU A 6 2.45 3.85 9.06
N LYS A 7 3.69 4.15 8.69
CA LYS A 7 4.16 5.52 8.43
C LYS A 7 4.74 5.63 7.03
N ILE A 8 4.30 6.66 6.30
CA ILE A 8 4.85 7.06 5.00
C ILE A 8 5.38 8.48 5.12
N ASN A 9 6.68 8.67 4.93
CA ASN A 9 7.39 9.94 5.13
C ASN A 9 7.13 10.57 6.51
N GLY A 10 7.03 9.72 7.55
CA GLY A 10 6.76 10.12 8.92
C GLY A 10 5.28 10.40 9.24
N ASN A 11 4.38 10.40 8.25
CA ASN A 11 2.95 10.57 8.45
C ASN A 11 2.29 9.22 8.71
N VAL A 12 1.45 9.15 9.74
CA VAL A 12 0.64 7.96 10.04
C VAL A 12 -0.42 7.78 8.95
N VAL A 13 -0.54 6.56 8.45
CA VAL A 13 -1.53 6.19 7.42
C VAL A 13 -2.35 5.01 7.92
N GLU A 14 -3.68 5.18 7.94
CA GLU A 14 -4.63 4.15 8.34
C GLU A 14 -4.92 3.24 7.13
N ALA A 15 -4.37 2.02 7.15
CA ALA A 15 -4.62 0.98 6.17
C ALA A 15 -4.43 -0.39 6.82
N THR A 16 -5.18 -1.40 6.37
CA THR A 16 -5.08 -2.77 6.90
C THR A 16 -4.38 -3.72 5.95
N GLU A 17 -4.52 -3.48 4.65
CA GLU A 17 -3.98 -4.28 3.57
C GLU A 17 -3.53 -3.35 2.44
N PHE A 18 -2.84 -3.91 1.44
CA PHE A 18 -2.57 -3.22 0.18
C PHE A 18 -2.63 -4.20 -0.98
N ALA A 19 -3.01 -3.71 -2.16
CA ALA A 19 -2.88 -4.44 -3.41
C ALA A 19 -1.54 -4.10 -4.08
N TYR A 20 -0.86 -5.12 -4.60
CA TYR A 20 0.43 -4.97 -5.26
C TYR A 20 0.49 -5.75 -6.57
N ASP A 21 0.94 -5.10 -7.65
CA ASP A 21 0.96 -5.73 -8.99
C ASP A 21 2.19 -6.62 -9.25
N GLY A 22 3.02 -6.85 -8.23
CA GLY A 22 4.29 -7.58 -8.38
C GLY A 22 5.42 -6.75 -8.97
N CYS A 23 5.25 -5.44 -9.21
CA CYS A 23 6.28 -4.62 -9.86
C CYS A 23 6.44 -3.18 -9.36
N HIS A 24 5.38 -2.36 -9.34
CA HIS A 24 5.47 -0.93 -8.99
C HIS A 24 4.15 -0.26 -8.59
N LYS A 25 2.99 -0.90 -8.75
CA LYS A 25 1.71 -0.32 -8.33
C LYS A 25 1.35 -0.82 -6.96
N ILE A 26 1.25 0.10 -6.00
CA ILE A 26 0.85 -0.20 -4.63
C ILE A 26 -0.38 0.65 -4.31
N TYR A 27 -1.47 -0.02 -3.95
CA TYR A 27 -2.73 0.61 -3.57
C TYR A 27 -3.11 0.24 -2.15
N LEU A 28 -3.30 1.23 -1.27
CA LEU A 28 -3.70 0.98 0.11
C LEU A 28 -5.19 0.67 0.19
N ILE A 29 -5.51 -0.36 0.98
CA ILE A 29 -6.88 -0.74 1.34
C ILE A 29 -7.14 -0.14 2.72
N THR A 30 -7.95 0.92 2.74
CA THR A 30 -8.23 1.76 3.91
C THR A 30 -9.61 1.49 4.50
N TRP A 31 -10.52 0.92 3.72
CA TRP A 31 -11.84 0.47 4.17
C TRP A 31 -12.33 -0.73 3.35
N GLY A 32 -13.39 -1.39 3.82
CA GLY A 32 -13.82 -2.69 3.29
C GLY A 32 -14.17 -2.72 1.79
N GLY A 33 -14.65 -1.62 1.20
CA GLY A 33 -14.98 -1.57 -0.23
C GLY A 33 -13.78 -1.35 -1.16
N ASP A 34 -12.61 -0.97 -0.62
CA ASP A 34 -11.39 -0.86 -1.44
C ASP A 34 -10.97 -2.21 -2.02
N ARG A 35 -11.23 -3.31 -1.28
CA ARG A 35 -10.90 -4.67 -1.75
C ARG A 35 -11.71 -5.03 -3.01
N ASP A 36 -13.02 -4.78 -2.98
CA ASP A 36 -13.90 -5.02 -4.13
C ASP A 36 -13.47 -4.18 -5.35
N LEU A 37 -13.10 -2.92 -5.12
CA LEU A 37 -12.60 -2.04 -6.17
C LEU A 37 -11.30 -2.55 -6.82
N MET A 38 -10.37 -3.09 -6.01
CA MET A 38 -9.15 -3.69 -6.53
C MET A 38 -9.46 -4.92 -7.40
N PHE A 39 -10.43 -5.74 -6.99
CA PHE A 39 -10.86 -6.89 -7.81
C PHE A 39 -11.51 -6.46 -9.13
N ASP A 40 -12.32 -5.40 -9.13
CA ASP A 40 -12.87 -4.81 -10.35
C ASP A 40 -11.78 -4.28 -11.30
N TYR A 41 -10.64 -3.87 -10.76
CA TYR A 41 -9.46 -3.46 -11.53
C TYR A 41 -8.52 -4.61 -11.92
N GLY A 42 -8.91 -5.86 -11.63
CA GLY A 42 -8.21 -7.06 -12.08
C GLY A 42 -7.11 -7.55 -11.13
N PHE A 43 -7.01 -6.99 -9.93
CA PHE A 43 -6.26 -7.63 -8.85
C PHE A 43 -7.02 -8.87 -8.36
N THR A 44 -6.29 -9.79 -7.75
CA THR A 44 -6.82 -11.00 -7.15
C THR A 44 -6.48 -11.05 -5.67
N GLU A 45 -7.08 -11.98 -4.95
CA GLU A 45 -6.76 -12.23 -3.54
C GLU A 45 -5.26 -12.52 -3.32
N ALA A 46 -4.56 -13.07 -4.32
CA ALA A 46 -3.12 -13.34 -4.24
C ALA A 46 -2.26 -12.06 -4.32
N ASP A 47 -2.82 -10.97 -4.82
CA ASP A 47 -2.17 -9.67 -4.95
C ASP A 47 -2.46 -8.75 -3.75
N ILE A 48 -3.29 -9.21 -2.80
CA ILE A 48 -3.61 -8.50 -1.56
C ILE A 48 -2.68 -8.98 -0.45
N HIS A 49 -1.98 -8.03 0.16
CA HIS A 49 -0.97 -8.28 1.18
C HIS A 49 -1.32 -7.54 2.48
N PRO A 50 -0.94 -8.10 3.65
CA PRO A 50 -1.14 -7.43 4.92
C PRO A 50 -0.25 -6.18 5.02
N ILE A 51 -0.75 -5.10 5.62
CA ILE A 51 -0.06 -3.80 5.61
C ILE A 51 1.35 -3.81 6.23
N GLU A 52 1.59 -4.73 7.17
CA GLU A 52 2.88 -4.87 7.87
C GLU A 52 4.04 -5.27 6.95
N THR A 53 3.76 -5.92 5.80
CA THR A 53 4.79 -6.30 4.82
C THR A 53 5.10 -5.19 3.82
N LEU A 54 4.37 -4.08 3.86
CA LEU A 54 4.54 -2.98 2.91
C LEU A 54 5.96 -2.39 2.90
N PRO A 55 6.65 -2.19 4.05
CA PRO A 55 8.04 -1.70 4.03
C PRO A 55 9.00 -2.62 3.27
N GLU A 56 8.85 -3.94 3.42
CA GLU A 56 9.67 -4.92 2.72
C GLU A 56 9.40 -4.88 1.21
N VAL A 57 8.11 -4.89 0.82
CA VAL A 57 7.71 -4.75 -0.59
C VAL A 57 8.23 -3.44 -1.19
N TRP A 58 8.16 -2.32 -0.45
CA TRP A 58 8.62 -1.02 -0.93
C TRP A 58 10.11 -1.03 -1.30
N GLU A 59 10.96 -1.65 -0.49
CA GLU A 59 12.41 -1.71 -0.75
C GLU A 59 12.74 -2.58 -1.97
N ASP A 60 12.03 -3.70 -2.16
CA ASP A 60 12.27 -4.65 -3.26
C ASP A 60 11.62 -4.23 -4.59
N THR A 61 10.62 -3.33 -4.53
CA THR A 61 9.87 -2.86 -5.70
C THR A 61 10.74 -1.95 -6.57
N CYS A 62 10.59 -2.02 -7.90
CA CYS A 62 11.40 -1.22 -8.82
C CYS A 62 11.20 0.31 -8.63
N PRO A 63 12.14 1.17 -9.09
CA PRO A 63 12.06 2.61 -8.88
C PRO A 63 10.84 3.33 -9.48
N LEU A 64 10.07 2.68 -10.36
CA LEU A 64 8.82 3.24 -10.93
C LEU A 64 7.63 3.19 -9.96
N ARG A 65 7.89 2.79 -8.72
CA ARG A 65 6.89 2.61 -7.66
C ARG A 65 6.22 3.90 -7.21
N PHE A 66 4.98 3.73 -6.75
CA PHE A 66 4.17 4.75 -6.10
C PHE A 66 3.28 4.09 -5.04
N ILE A 67 2.67 4.90 -4.16
CA ILE A 67 1.65 4.44 -3.21
C ILE A 67 0.44 5.38 -3.31
N SER A 68 -0.73 4.84 -3.61
CA SER A 68 -2.00 5.60 -3.67
C SER A 68 -3.11 4.89 -2.91
N SER A 69 -4.22 5.59 -2.62
CA SER A 69 -5.46 4.93 -2.21
C SER A 69 -6.04 4.12 -3.36
N ALA A 70 -6.82 3.09 -3.04
CA ALA A 70 -7.53 2.25 -4.00
C ALA A 70 -8.38 3.04 -5.02
N ASP A 71 -9.06 4.09 -4.56
CA ASP A 71 -9.90 4.98 -5.37
C ASP A 71 -9.13 6.11 -6.09
N LEU A 72 -7.80 6.15 -5.93
CA LEU A 72 -6.90 7.18 -6.47
C LEU A 72 -7.18 8.60 -5.98
N SER A 73 -7.96 8.77 -4.90
CA SER A 73 -8.24 10.10 -4.31
C SER A 73 -7.06 10.67 -3.52
N VAL A 74 -6.16 9.81 -3.03
CA VAL A 74 -4.98 10.18 -2.25
C VAL A 74 -3.73 9.54 -2.86
N HIS A 75 -2.70 10.36 -3.09
CA HIS A 75 -1.37 9.92 -3.49
C HIS A 75 -0.41 10.11 -2.31
N TYR A 76 -0.03 9.01 -1.66
CA TYR A 76 0.88 9.04 -0.50
C TYR A 76 2.33 9.19 -0.93
N VAL A 77 2.68 8.60 -2.08
CA VAL A 77 3.99 8.71 -2.73
C VAL A 77 3.76 8.81 -4.23
N GLU A 78 4.26 9.87 -4.87
CA GLU A 78 4.19 10.04 -6.31
C GLU A 78 5.06 9.02 -7.05
N GLN A 79 4.76 8.80 -8.34
CA GLN A 79 5.56 7.90 -9.16
C GLN A 79 7.02 8.34 -9.25
N CYS A 80 7.95 7.38 -9.08
CA CYS A 80 9.40 7.60 -9.05
C CYS A 80 9.88 8.47 -7.88
N GLN A 81 9.02 8.75 -6.90
CA GLN A 81 9.40 9.54 -5.74
C GLN A 81 10.04 8.63 -4.69
N ALA A 82 11.18 9.05 -4.17
CA ALA A 82 11.76 8.44 -2.98
C ALA A 82 10.84 8.71 -1.77
N ALA A 83 10.59 7.68 -0.98
CA ALA A 83 9.84 7.79 0.26
C ALA A 83 10.39 6.82 1.31
N GLN A 84 10.22 7.21 2.57
CA GLN A 84 10.46 6.33 3.71
C GLN A 84 9.15 5.66 4.09
N VAL A 85 9.12 4.33 4.05
CA VAL A 85 7.95 3.52 4.41
C VAL A 85 8.36 2.61 5.57
N SER A 86 7.62 2.66 6.67
CA SER A 86 7.95 1.89 7.88
C SER A 86 6.70 1.40 8.59
N TRP A 87 6.80 0.24 9.21
CA TRP A 87 5.76 -0.35 10.06
C TRP A 87 6.30 -0.48 11.49
N GLU A 88 5.48 -0.07 12.46
CA GLU A 88 5.79 -0.21 13.88
C GLU A 88 4.69 -1.04 14.55
N ALA A 89 5.04 -2.23 15.04
CA ALA A 89 4.12 -3.03 15.87
C ALA A 89 3.94 -2.39 17.25
N VAL A 90 2.73 -2.53 17.81
CA VAL A 90 2.34 -2.10 19.17
C VAL A 90 2.66 -3.18 20.20
#